data_AF-A0A0X8JGB4-F1
#
_entry.id   AF-A0A0X8JGB4-F1
#
_cell.length_a   1.000
_cell.length_b   1.000
_cell.length_c   1.000
_cell.angle_alpha   90.00
_cell.angle_beta   90.00
_cell.angle_gamma   90.00
#
_symmetry.space_group_name_H-M   'P 1'
#
loop_
_entity.id
_entity.type
_entity.pdbx_description
1 polymer ?
#
loop_
_entity_poly.entity_id
_entity_poly.type
_entity_poly.pdbx_seq_one_letter_code
_entity_poly.pdbx_strand_id
1 'polypeptide(L)' 'MNTMNHAGRAHVETENRQRAERELSAARSELASLDAAASPSRLERALERVEAAQAALALAA' A
#
# COMPACT_ATOMS: atom_id res chain seq x y z
N MET A 1 13.89 28.21 -18.40
CA MET A 1 14.00 26.76 -18.66
C MET A 1 13.80 25.95 -17.36
N ASN A 2 12.58 25.90 -16.78
CA ASN A 2 12.37 25.22 -15.49
C ASN A 2 11.08 24.38 -15.37
N THR A 3 10.38 24.11 -16.47
CA THR A 3 9.09 23.41 -16.46
C THR A 3 9.20 21.87 -16.53
N MET A 4 10.31 21.33 -17.03
CA MET A 4 10.47 19.87 -17.19
C MET A 4 10.59 19.10 -15.87
N ASN A 5 11.12 19.71 -14.79
CA ASN A 5 11.30 19.04 -13.50
C ASN A 5 10.01 18.86 -12.69
N HIS A 6 8.97 19.68 -12.93
CA HIS A 6 7.68 19.51 -12.23
C HIS A 6 6.88 18.34 -12.79
N ALA A 7 6.87 18.17 -14.12
CA ALA A 7 6.17 17.07 -14.78
C ALA A 7 6.77 15.70 -14.39
N GLY A 8 8.10 15.60 -14.32
CA GLY A 8 8.77 14.37 -13.89
C GLY A 8 8.47 13.98 -12.44
N ARG A 9 8.37 14.96 -11.53
CA ARG A 9 8.06 14.71 -10.11
C ARG A 9 6.61 14.27 -9.90
N ALA A 10 5.65 14.95 -10.54
CA ALA A 10 4.24 14.59 -10.44
C ALA A 10 3.95 13.18 -11.01
N HIS A 11 4.69 12.76 -12.03
CA HIS A 11 4.58 11.41 -12.57
C HIS A 11 5.09 10.35 -11.59
N VAL A 12 6.23 10.57 -10.95
CA VAL A 12 6.79 9.65 -9.93
C VAL A 12 5.87 9.55 -8.70
N GLU A 13 5.30 10.66 -8.25
CA GLU A 13 4.34 10.69 -7.15
C GLU A 13 3.07 9.90 -7.49
N THR A 14 2.56 10.05 -8.71
CA THR A 14 1.41 9.28 -9.20
C THR A 14 1.71 7.78 -9.28
N GLU A 15 2.87 7.39 -9.80
CA GLU A 15 3.32 5.99 -9.87
C GLU A 15 3.49 5.37 -8.47
N ASN A 16 4.05 6.13 -7.52
CA ASN A 16 4.22 5.69 -6.14
C ASN A 16 2.88 5.46 -5.45
N ARG A 17 1.93 6.39 -5.61
CA ARG A 17 0.57 6.24 -5.09
C ARG A 17 -0.11 5.00 -5.65
N GLN A 18 -0.06 4.80 -6.98
CA GLN A 18 -0.65 3.63 -7.61
C GLN A 18 -0.02 2.30 -7.14
N ARG A 19 1.30 2.29 -6.88
CA ARG A 19 1.98 1.13 -6.29
C ARG A 19 1.46 0.85 -4.88
N ALA A 20 1.39 1.87 -4.04
CA ALA A 20 0.90 1.73 -2.67
C ALA A 20 -0.58 1.30 -2.62
N GLU A 21 -1.43 1.80 -3.52
CA GLU A 21 -2.82 1.35 -3.66
C GLU A 21 -2.93 -0.14 -4.01
N ARG A 22 -2.09 -0.63 -4.93
CA ARG A 22 -2.04 -2.05 -5.28
C ARG A 22 -1.58 -2.91 -4.12
N GLU A 23 -0.55 -2.47 -3.38
CA GLU A 23 -0.07 -3.17 -2.19
C GLU A 23 -1.12 -3.23 -1.09
N LEU A 24 -1.85 -2.13 -0.86
CA LEU A 24 -2.96 -2.09 0.09
C LEU A 24 -4.09 -3.05 -0.32
N SER A 25 -4.43 -3.09 -1.61
CA SER A 25 -5.43 -4.04 -2.13
C SER A 25 -4.98 -5.48 -1.91
N ALA A 26 -3.71 -5.80 -2.16
CA ALA A 26 -3.16 -7.14 -1.94
C ALA A 26 -3.17 -7.52 -0.46
N ALA A 27 -2.77 -6.62 0.44
CA ALA A 27 -2.79 -6.85 1.88
C ALA A 27 -4.21 -7.08 2.40
N ARG A 28 -5.20 -6.31 1.93
CA ARG A 28 -6.62 -6.50 2.27
C ARG A 28 -7.17 -7.81 1.75
N SER A 29 -6.80 -8.22 0.54
CA SER A 29 -7.19 -9.52 -0.02
C SER A 29 -6.61 -10.68 0.78
N GLU A 30 -5.36 -10.56 1.23
CA GLU A 30 -4.74 -11.57 2.08
C GLU A 30 -5.46 -11.68 3.42
N LEU A 31 -5.77 -10.55 4.07
CA LEU A 31 -6.54 -10.51 5.31
C LEU A 31 -7.93 -11.14 5.13
N ALA A 32 -8.64 -10.82 4.06
CA ALA A 32 -9.95 -11.39 3.75
C ALA A 32 -9.89 -12.90 3.42
N SER A 33 -8.75 -13.40 2.96
CA SER A 33 -8.55 -14.83 2.68
C SER A 33 -8.23 -15.66 3.93
N LEU A 34 -7.97 -15.02 5.07
CA LEU A 34 -7.73 -15.73 6.32
C LEU A 34 -9.03 -16.40 6.79
N ASP A 35 -8.96 -17.72 6.90
CA ASP A 35 -10.00 -18.53 7.52
C ASP A 35 -10.08 -18.23 9.03
N ALA A 36 -11.26 -18.42 9.64
CA ALA A 36 -11.45 -18.36 11.08
C ALA A 36 -10.59 -19.40 11.84
N ALA A 37 -10.12 -20.45 11.16
CA ALA A 37 -9.17 -21.41 11.69
C ALA A 37 -7.70 -20.93 11.66
N ALA A 38 -7.40 -19.74 11.11
CA ALA A 38 -6.04 -19.20 11.09
C ALA A 38 -5.54 -18.95 12.53
N SER A 39 -4.26 -19.22 12.76
CA SER A 39 -3.62 -18.92 14.05
C SER A 39 -3.67 -17.41 14.35
N PRO A 40 -3.87 -16.98 15.60
CA PRO A 40 -3.91 -15.56 15.97
C PRO A 40 -2.73 -14.73 15.43
N SER A 41 -1.50 -15.26 15.51
CA SER A 41 -0.30 -14.58 14.99
C SER A 41 -0.31 -14.35 13.47
N ARG A 42 -1.07 -15.15 12.71
CA ARG A 42 -1.26 -14.92 11.27
C ARG A 42 -2.22 -13.77 11.01
N LEU A 43 -3.27 -13.65 11.82
CA LEU A 43 -4.18 -12.51 11.77
C LEU A 43 -3.45 -11.22 12.11
N GLU A 44 -2.70 -11.20 13.22
CA GLU A 44 -1.87 -10.05 13.63
C GLU A 44 -0.94 -9.60 12.51
N ARG A 45 -0.20 -10.54 11.90
CA ARG A 45 0.70 -10.25 10.79
C ARG A 45 -0.01 -9.69 9.56
N ALA A 46 -1.22 -10.17 9.25
CA ALA A 46 -1.99 -9.63 8.13
C ALA A 46 -2.50 -8.21 8.43
N LEU A 47 -2.89 -7.92 9.67
CA LEU A 47 -3.27 -6.58 10.11
C LEU A 47 -2.09 -5.61 10.05
N GLU A 48 -0.93 -5.99 10.58
CA GLU A 48 0.31 -5.21 10.50
C GLU A 48 0.68 -4.88 9.05
N ARG A 49 0.50 -5.85 8.14
CA ARG A 49 0.77 -5.64 6.72
C ARG A 49 -0.22 -4.68 6.07
N VAL A 50 -1.50 -4.74 6.45
CA VAL A 50 -2.51 -3.78 5.99
C VAL A 50 -2.17 -2.37 6.49
N GLU A 51 -1.76 -2.24 7.76
CA GLU A 51 -1.36 -0.96 8.34
C GLU A 51 -0.12 -0.38 7.65
N ALA A 52 0.91 -1.19 7.42
CA ALA A 52 2.11 -0.78 6.69
C ALA A 52 1.79 -0.31 5.27
N ALA A 53 0.90 -0.99 4.56
CA ALA A 53 0.47 -0.58 3.22
C ALA A 53 -0.34 0.72 3.23
N GLN A 54 -1.16 0.95 4.27
CA GLN A 54 -1.86 2.23 4.45
C GLN A 54 -0.89 3.37 4.74
N ALA A 55 0.11 3.15 5.60
CA ALA A 55 1.14 4.13 5.90
C ALA A 55 1.97 4.47 4.64
N ALA A 56 2.34 3.47 3.84
CA ALA A 56 3.01 3.67 2.57
C ALA A 56 2.16 4.50 1.58
N LEU A 57 0.85 4.24 1.53
CA LEU A 57 -0.07 5.03 0.71
C LEU A 57 -0.18 6.47 1.20
N ALA A 58 -0.25 6.69 2.51
CA ALA A 58 -0.31 8.02 3.10
C ALA A 58 0.98 8.83 2.86
N LEU A 59 2.14 8.18 2.81
CA LEU A 59 3.42 8.81 2.45
C LEU A 59 3.54 9.13 0.95
N ALA A 60 2.71 8.51 0.12
CA ALA A 60 2.70 8.68 -1.34
C ALA A 60 1.56 9.59 -1.85
N ALA A 61 0.71 10.10 -0.96
CA ALA A 61 -0.46 10.94 -1.24
C ALA A 61 -0.19 12.41 -0.93
#